data_AF-A0A1W2TMJ7-F1
#
_entry.id   AF-A0A1W2TMJ7-F1
#
_cell.length_a   1.000
_cell.length_b   1.000
_cell.length_c   1.000
_cell.angle_alpha   90.00
_cell.angle_beta   90.00
_cell.angle_gamma   90.00
#
_symmetry.space_group_name_H-M   'P 1'
#
loop_
_entity.id
_entity.type
_entity.pdbx_description
1 polymer ?
#
loop_
_entity_poly.entity_id
_entity_poly.type
_entity_poly.pdbx_seq_one_letter_code
_entity_poly.pdbx_strand_id
1 'polypeptide(L)'
;MTSKLVGWYGFPTNHRPACRTSPIRSQFRPPTFTMASKLSPLLLRTALRTASRAPRPHIRTFTVASSRRSDTLAVHRNTPDNNPNIPFKFNAQNETLIAEILKRYPPQYKKAAVMPLLDLGQRQHGFTSISVMNEVARLLEMPPARVYEVASFYTMYNRTPVGKFHVQACTTTPCQLGGCGSDVIVKAIKEELGIKQGETTKDGLFTFIEVECLGACVNAPMIQINDDYYEDLTPETTKKLLSALRESAKTGAAAAAAVPKPGPQTGRQTCENSAGQTNLTSEPWGPETTRSDL
;
A
#
# COMPACT_ATOMS: atom_id res chain seq x y z
N MET A 1 -56.56 -21.60 29.92
CA MET A 1 -56.37 -22.86 29.17
C MET A 1 -54.91 -22.92 28.76
N THR A 2 -54.00 -23.44 29.59
CA THR A 2 -53.57 -24.86 29.67
C THR A 2 -53.06 -25.37 28.31
N SER A 3 -51.91 -26.03 28.14
CA SER A 3 -50.82 -26.57 28.99
C SER A 3 -49.94 -27.36 27.99
N LYS A 4 -48.60 -27.26 27.94
CA LYS A 4 -47.57 -28.23 28.43
C LYS A 4 -46.36 -28.08 27.46
N LEU A 5 -45.09 -27.82 27.81
CA LEU A 5 -44.11 -28.43 28.72
C LEU A 5 -43.65 -29.86 28.37
N VAL A 6 -42.35 -30.08 28.66
CA VAL A 6 -41.49 -31.31 28.63
C VAL A 6 -40.57 -31.35 27.40
N GLY A 7 -39.23 -31.47 27.46
CA GLY A 7 -38.30 -31.77 28.55
C GLY A 7 -37.41 -32.98 28.25
N TRP A 8 -36.09 -32.73 28.15
CA TRP A 8 -34.95 -33.58 28.60
C TRP A 8 -34.28 -34.67 27.72
N TYR A 9 -32.95 -34.47 27.55
CA TYR A 9 -31.78 -35.39 27.70
C TYR A 9 -31.33 -36.36 26.60
N GLY A 10 -30.00 -36.34 26.33
CA GLY A 10 -29.24 -37.47 25.79
C GLY A 10 -27.95 -37.14 25.02
N PHE A 11 -26.80 -37.14 25.71
CA PHE A 11 -25.42 -37.17 25.16
C PHE A 11 -25.18 -38.35 24.19
N PRO A 12 -24.16 -38.26 23.32
CA PRO A 12 -23.04 -39.18 23.48
C PRO A 12 -21.64 -38.53 23.32
N THR A 13 -20.71 -39.14 24.04
CA THR A 13 -19.30 -38.82 24.24
C THR A 13 -18.37 -39.52 23.23
N ASN A 14 -17.09 -39.07 23.22
CA ASN A 14 -15.87 -39.71 22.68
C ASN A 14 -15.64 -39.62 21.16
N HIS A 15 -14.44 -39.37 20.61
CA HIS A 15 -13.07 -39.22 21.12
C HIS A 15 -12.26 -38.39 20.09
N ARG A 16 -11.44 -37.42 20.54
CA ARG A 16 -10.25 -36.95 19.79
C ARG A 16 -9.04 -37.03 20.74
N PRO A 17 -7.89 -37.58 20.31
CA PRO A 17 -6.76 -37.83 21.19
C PRO A 17 -6.00 -36.54 21.53
N ALA A 18 -5.77 -36.34 22.81
CA ALA A 18 -4.99 -35.26 23.37
C ALA A 18 -3.48 -35.48 23.21
N CYS A 19 -2.81 -34.35 23.01
CA CYS A 19 -1.36 -34.14 22.93
C CYS A 19 -0.63 -34.76 24.14
N ARG A 20 0.33 -35.67 23.90
CA ARG A 20 1.23 -36.20 24.94
C ARG A 20 2.30 -35.16 25.26
N THR A 21 2.20 -34.55 26.42
CA THR A 21 3.32 -33.86 27.09
C THR A 21 4.08 -34.87 27.96
N SER A 22 5.37 -35.06 27.68
CA SER A 22 6.28 -35.91 28.44
C SER A 22 6.76 -35.19 29.71
N PRO A 23 6.80 -35.84 30.89
CA PRO A 23 7.32 -35.22 32.10
C PRO A 23 8.86 -35.31 32.15
N ILE A 24 9.50 -34.17 32.41
CA ILE A 24 10.90 -34.01 32.75
C ILE A 24 11.12 -34.62 34.14
N ARG A 25 11.93 -35.67 34.24
CA ARG A 25 12.36 -36.24 35.52
C ARG A 25 13.85 -35.93 35.75
N SER A 26 14.10 -34.95 36.60
CA SER A 26 15.40 -34.64 37.17
C SER A 26 15.78 -35.70 38.21
N GLN A 27 16.85 -36.46 37.98
CA GLN A 27 17.52 -37.21 39.05
C GLN A 27 19.03 -37.04 38.92
N PHE A 28 19.53 -36.15 39.77
CA PHE A 28 20.92 -36.01 40.19
C PHE A 28 21.37 -37.30 40.93
N ARG A 29 22.47 -37.92 40.49
CA ARG A 29 23.36 -38.70 41.36
C ARG A 29 24.81 -38.52 40.88
N PRO A 30 25.77 -38.24 41.78
CA PRO A 30 27.18 -38.11 41.42
C PRO A 30 27.86 -39.50 41.38
N PRO A 31 28.77 -39.78 40.43
CA PRO A 31 29.59 -40.97 40.51
C PRO A 31 30.78 -40.76 41.43
N THR A 32 30.97 -41.74 42.30
CA THR A 32 32.10 -41.96 43.21
C THR A 32 33.42 -42.06 42.44
N PHE A 33 34.42 -41.31 42.91
CA PHE A 33 35.80 -41.36 42.42
C PHE A 33 36.48 -42.66 42.87
N THR A 34 36.85 -43.52 41.92
CA THR A 34 37.86 -44.57 42.10
C THR A 34 39.10 -44.21 41.30
N MET A 35 40.20 -43.94 42.00
CA MET A 35 41.53 -43.79 41.42
C MET A 35 42.07 -45.16 41.01
N ALA A 36 42.35 -45.35 39.72
CA ALA A 36 43.23 -46.40 39.26
C ALA A 36 43.98 -45.95 38.00
N SER A 37 45.31 -45.98 38.13
CA SER A 37 46.34 -46.06 37.09
C SER A 37 46.49 -44.87 36.12
N LYS A 38 47.36 -43.96 36.53
CA LYS A 38 48.13 -43.06 35.66
C LYS A 38 49.18 -43.89 34.91
N LEU A 39 49.23 -43.74 33.58
CA LEU A 39 50.30 -44.11 32.62
C LEU A 39 49.76 -44.96 31.47
N SER A 40 48.96 -44.36 30.57
CA SER A 40 48.80 -44.75 29.14
C SER A 40 47.70 -43.96 28.40
N PRO A 41 47.72 -42.60 28.36
CA PRO A 41 47.19 -41.95 27.15
C PRO A 41 47.89 -40.64 26.75
N LEU A 42 49.19 -40.46 27.03
CA LEU A 42 49.88 -39.20 26.73
C LEU A 42 50.56 -39.13 25.35
N LEU A 43 50.75 -40.25 24.65
CA LEU A 43 51.35 -40.25 23.31
C LEU A 43 50.33 -40.33 22.15
N LEU A 44 49.07 -40.66 22.41
CA LEU A 44 48.04 -40.70 21.35
C LEU A 44 47.18 -39.42 21.25
N ARG A 45 47.31 -38.48 22.20
CA ARG A 45 46.56 -37.21 22.19
C ARG A 45 47.30 -36.02 21.56
N THR A 46 48.59 -36.13 21.30
CA THR A 46 49.38 -35.07 20.64
C THR A 46 49.38 -35.17 19.12
N ALA A 47 49.17 -36.35 18.54
CA ALA A 47 49.15 -36.52 17.08
C ALA A 47 47.83 -36.10 16.39
N LEU A 48 46.70 -36.05 17.11
CA LEU A 48 45.40 -35.66 16.53
C LEU A 48 45.13 -34.14 16.55
N ARG A 49 45.96 -33.34 17.25
CA ARG A 49 45.82 -31.87 17.25
C ARG A 49 46.58 -31.17 16.12
N THR A 50 47.51 -31.84 15.43
CA THR A 50 48.24 -31.25 14.31
C THR A 50 47.54 -31.43 12.95
N ALA A 51 46.59 -32.36 12.83
CA ALA A 51 45.87 -32.61 11.57
C ALA A 51 44.64 -31.71 11.32
N SER A 52 44.25 -30.83 12.25
CA SER A 52 43.04 -29.99 12.11
C SER A 52 43.31 -28.51 11.80
N ARG A 53 44.55 -28.12 11.49
CA ARG A 53 44.94 -26.76 11.07
C ARG A 53 45.35 -26.66 9.60
N ALA A 54 44.72 -27.43 8.72
CA ALA A 54 44.76 -27.08 7.30
C ALA A 54 43.91 -25.81 7.10
N PRO A 55 44.46 -24.70 6.56
CA PRO A 55 43.65 -23.55 6.21
C PRO A 55 42.67 -24.01 5.13
N ARG A 56 41.37 -24.04 5.45
CA ARG A 56 40.36 -24.22 4.42
C ARG A 56 40.50 -23.04 3.44
N PRO A 57 40.67 -23.27 2.14
CA PRO A 57 40.66 -22.16 1.19
C PRO A 57 39.33 -21.44 1.37
N HIS A 58 39.37 -20.13 1.66
CA HIS A 58 38.19 -19.29 1.67
C HIS A 58 37.71 -19.13 0.23
N ILE A 59 37.03 -20.15 -0.29
CA ILE A 59 36.31 -20.05 -1.55
C ILE A 59 35.08 -19.20 -1.24
N ARG A 60 35.13 -17.93 -1.62
CA ARG A 60 33.95 -17.07 -1.64
C ARG A 60 32.97 -17.71 -2.62
N THR A 61 31.89 -18.28 -2.11
CA THR A 61 30.77 -18.73 -2.94
C THR A 61 30.22 -17.48 -3.62
N PHE A 62 30.30 -17.43 -4.96
CA PHE A 62 29.66 -16.36 -5.71
C PHE A 62 28.16 -16.40 -5.42
N THR A 63 27.69 -15.49 -4.58
CA THR A 63 26.27 -15.32 -4.31
C THR A 63 25.73 -14.45 -5.43
N VAL A 64 25.09 -15.08 -6.42
CA VAL A 64 24.31 -14.33 -7.40
C VAL A 64 23.00 -13.96 -6.73
N ALA A 65 22.91 -12.74 -6.21
CA ALA A 65 21.61 -12.18 -5.85
C ALA A 65 20.83 -11.99 -7.15
N SER A 66 19.58 -12.45 -7.20
CA SER A 66 18.69 -12.09 -8.31
C SER A 66 18.57 -10.57 -8.34
N SER A 67 18.73 -9.96 -9.51
CA SER A 67 18.45 -8.54 -9.66
C SER A 67 16.96 -8.33 -9.35
N ARG A 68 16.64 -7.70 -8.23
CA ARG A 68 15.28 -7.22 -8.02
C ARG A 68 15.03 -6.13 -9.05
N ARG A 69 14.17 -6.41 -10.02
CA ARG A 69 13.74 -5.43 -11.01
C ARG A 69 12.74 -4.51 -10.31
N SER A 70 12.86 -3.21 -10.51
CA SER A 70 11.81 -2.27 -10.12
C SER A 70 10.62 -2.45 -11.05
N ASP A 71 9.41 -2.28 -10.51
CA ASP A 71 8.17 -2.32 -11.28
C ASP A 71 8.08 -1.15 -12.27
N THR A 72 8.85 -0.07 -12.07
CA THR A 72 8.90 1.07 -12.99
C THR A 72 10.34 1.43 -13.39
N LEU A 73 10.51 1.84 -14.66
CA LEU A 73 11.81 2.27 -15.16
C LEU A 73 12.10 3.70 -14.71
N ALA A 74 13.25 3.95 -14.08
CA ALA A 74 13.71 5.31 -13.71
C ALA A 74 14.43 6.05 -14.86
N VAL A 75 14.47 5.45 -16.05
CA VAL A 75 15.08 6.03 -17.25
C VAL A 75 14.02 6.25 -18.33
N HIS A 76 14.13 7.35 -19.06
CA HIS A 76 13.23 7.64 -20.18
C HIS A 76 13.74 6.96 -21.46
N ARG A 77 12.82 6.39 -22.24
CA ARG A 77 13.06 5.94 -23.61
C ARG A 77 12.00 6.57 -24.49
N ASN A 78 12.41 7.17 -25.59
CA ASN A 78 11.48 7.82 -26.50
C ASN A 78 10.54 6.77 -27.11
N THR A 79 9.25 6.96 -26.91
CA THR A 79 8.19 6.21 -27.59
C THR A 79 7.44 7.14 -28.55
N PRO A 80 6.63 6.60 -29.49
CA PRO A 80 5.80 7.43 -30.35
C PRO A 80 4.88 8.37 -29.57
N ASP A 81 4.37 7.92 -28.42
CA ASP A 81 3.42 8.66 -27.57
C ASP A 81 4.09 9.54 -26.49
N ASN A 82 5.37 9.30 -26.18
CA ASN A 82 6.12 10.03 -25.16
C ASN A 82 7.55 10.30 -25.64
N ASN A 83 7.75 11.46 -26.25
CA ASN A 83 9.04 11.95 -26.75
C ASN A 83 9.09 13.48 -26.65
N PRO A 84 10.28 14.10 -26.59
CA PRO A 84 10.43 15.54 -26.39
C PRO A 84 9.96 16.39 -27.59
N ASN A 85 9.70 15.77 -28.75
CA ASN A 85 9.27 16.49 -29.95
C ASN A 85 7.75 16.73 -29.96
N ILE A 86 6.98 16.01 -29.15
CA ILE A 86 5.53 16.24 -29.02
C ILE A 86 5.32 17.58 -28.30
N PRO A 87 4.68 18.58 -28.93
CA PRO A 87 4.43 19.85 -28.29
C PRO A 87 3.36 19.69 -27.21
N PHE A 88 3.68 20.13 -25.99
CA PHE A 88 2.71 20.28 -24.91
C PHE A 88 2.64 21.74 -24.47
N LYS A 89 1.43 22.26 -24.31
CA LYS A 89 1.16 23.58 -23.74
C LYS A 89 -0.01 23.51 -22.79
N PHE A 90 0.02 24.34 -21.76
CA PHE A 90 -1.10 24.50 -20.85
C PHE A 90 -2.28 25.15 -21.56
N ASN A 91 -3.50 24.77 -21.18
CA ASN A 91 -4.70 25.46 -21.65
C ASN A 91 -4.84 26.84 -20.97
N ALA A 92 -5.65 27.73 -21.55
CA ALA A 92 -5.80 29.09 -21.02
C ALA A 92 -6.29 29.12 -19.56
N GLN A 93 -7.13 28.16 -19.15
CA GLN A 93 -7.59 28.03 -17.77
C GLN A 93 -6.42 27.70 -16.82
N ASN A 94 -5.59 26.73 -17.16
CA ASN A 94 -4.44 26.32 -16.38
C ASN A 94 -3.36 27.41 -16.34
N GLU A 95 -3.20 28.22 -17.40
CA GLU A 95 -2.32 29.39 -17.37
C GLU A 95 -2.73 30.40 -16.28
N THR A 96 -4.03 30.61 -16.06
CA THR A 96 -4.48 31.46 -14.94
C THR A 96 -4.17 30.85 -13.58
N LEU A 97 -4.34 29.54 -13.42
CA LEU A 97 -4.00 28.80 -12.20
C LEU A 97 -2.48 28.80 -11.93
N ILE A 98 -1.66 28.67 -12.98
CA ILE A 98 -0.20 28.77 -12.90
C ILE A 98 0.19 30.14 -12.34
N ALA A 99 -0.41 31.22 -12.86
CA ALA A 99 -0.14 32.57 -12.37
C ALA A 99 -0.52 32.75 -10.90
N GLU A 100 -1.60 32.10 -10.43
CA GLU A 100 -1.97 32.09 -9.02
C GLU A 100 -0.98 31.30 -8.16
N ILE A 101 -0.59 30.10 -8.59
CA ILE A 101 0.36 29.24 -7.87
C ILE A 101 1.71 29.96 -7.74
N LEU A 102 2.18 30.63 -8.78
CA LEU A 102 3.45 31.35 -8.75
C LEU A 102 3.43 32.52 -7.76
N LYS A 103 2.28 33.16 -7.50
CA LYS A 103 2.14 34.23 -6.49
C LYS A 103 2.32 33.73 -5.06
N ARG A 104 2.13 32.43 -4.80
CA ARG A 104 2.31 31.83 -3.46
C ARG A 104 3.78 31.77 -3.06
N TYR A 105 4.70 31.91 -4.01
CA TYR A 105 6.13 31.82 -3.79
C TYR A 105 6.83 33.14 -4.09
N PRO A 106 7.91 33.49 -3.37
CA PRO A 106 8.74 34.63 -3.72
C PRO A 106 9.32 34.49 -5.13
N PRO A 107 9.48 35.59 -5.89
CA PRO A 107 9.92 35.54 -7.28
C PRO A 107 11.31 34.91 -7.47
N GLN A 108 12.19 35.02 -6.47
CA GLN A 108 13.52 34.41 -6.48
C GLN A 108 13.47 32.88 -6.34
N TYR A 109 12.40 32.34 -5.75
CA TYR A 109 12.23 30.92 -5.43
C TYR A 109 11.06 30.28 -6.18
N LYS A 110 10.76 30.74 -7.40
CA LYS A 110 9.70 30.16 -8.24
C LYS A 110 9.84 28.65 -8.49
N LYS A 111 11.06 28.10 -8.39
CA LYS A 111 11.32 26.66 -8.49
C LYS A 111 10.53 25.83 -7.46
N ALA A 112 10.12 26.42 -6.34
CA ALA A 112 9.28 25.76 -5.35
C ALA A 112 7.89 25.35 -5.90
N ALA A 113 7.42 25.99 -6.98
CA ALA A 113 6.17 25.66 -7.64
C ALA A 113 6.25 24.41 -8.53
N VAL A 114 7.38 23.70 -8.61
CA VAL A 114 7.55 22.54 -9.50
C VAL A 114 6.51 21.44 -9.25
N MET A 115 6.21 21.15 -7.98
CA MET A 115 5.26 20.10 -7.62
C MET A 115 3.82 20.41 -8.07
N PRO A 116 3.22 21.57 -7.70
CA PRO A 116 1.87 21.88 -8.14
C PRO A 116 1.76 22.08 -9.67
N LEU A 117 2.81 22.55 -10.34
CA LEU A 117 2.79 22.68 -11.80
C LEU A 117 2.86 21.34 -12.53
N LEU A 118 3.65 20.39 -12.02
CA LEU A 118 3.66 19.02 -12.53
C LEU A 118 2.30 18.34 -12.32
N ASP A 119 1.67 18.51 -11.16
CA ASP A 119 0.35 17.95 -10.89
C ASP A 119 -0.70 18.52 -11.84
N LEU A 120 -0.69 19.84 -12.07
CA LEU A 120 -1.59 20.48 -13.03
C LEU A 120 -1.38 19.96 -14.46
N GLY A 121 -0.13 19.75 -14.86
CA GLY A 121 0.23 19.17 -16.15
C GLY A 121 -0.27 17.73 -16.29
N GLN A 122 -0.13 16.93 -15.25
CA GLN A 122 -0.67 15.58 -15.18
C GLN A 122 -2.20 15.56 -15.24
N ARG A 123 -2.89 16.46 -14.55
CA ARG A 123 -4.36 16.57 -14.61
C ARG A 123 -4.86 16.94 -16.01
N GLN A 124 -4.12 17.80 -16.74
CA GLN A 124 -4.48 18.19 -18.11
C GLN A 124 -4.21 17.07 -19.12
N HIS A 125 -3.07 16.38 -19.02
CA HIS A 125 -2.63 15.40 -20.01
C HIS A 125 -3.04 13.94 -19.67
N GLY A 126 -3.35 13.67 -18.41
CA GLY A 126 -3.63 12.33 -17.84
C GLY A 126 -2.39 11.66 -17.22
N PHE A 127 -1.18 12.00 -17.70
CA PHE A 127 0.09 11.52 -17.17
C PHE A 127 1.18 12.57 -17.37
N THR A 128 2.28 12.46 -16.65
CA THR A 128 3.44 13.36 -16.75
C THR A 128 4.36 12.89 -17.87
N SER A 129 4.10 13.32 -19.11
CA SER A 129 4.98 13.06 -20.25
C SER A 129 6.26 13.90 -20.20
N ILE A 130 7.28 13.51 -20.98
CA ILE A 130 8.56 14.25 -21.02
C ILE A 130 8.36 15.69 -21.51
N SER A 131 7.39 15.93 -22.39
CA SER A 131 7.03 17.26 -22.88
C SER A 131 6.39 18.12 -21.79
N VAL A 132 5.52 17.54 -20.94
CA VAL A 132 4.96 18.23 -19.77
C VAL A 132 6.08 18.68 -18.83
N MET A 133 7.03 17.79 -18.53
CA MET A 133 8.18 18.11 -17.67
C MET A 133 9.03 19.23 -18.26
N ASN A 134 9.28 19.20 -19.57
CA ASN A 134 10.06 20.23 -20.26
C ASN A 134 9.36 21.59 -20.26
N GLU A 135 8.04 21.61 -20.43
CA GLU A 135 7.28 22.86 -20.38
C GLU A 135 7.26 23.46 -18.97
N VAL A 136 7.10 22.63 -17.93
CA VAL A 136 7.24 23.09 -16.54
C VAL A 136 8.64 23.63 -16.26
N ALA A 137 9.69 22.96 -16.76
CA ALA A 137 11.06 23.43 -16.64
C ALA A 137 11.27 24.80 -17.30
N ARG A 138 10.66 25.01 -18.47
CA ARG A 138 10.67 26.29 -19.20
C ARG A 138 9.97 27.38 -18.40
N LEU A 139 8.78 27.12 -17.85
CA LEU A 139 8.01 28.08 -17.05
C LEU A 139 8.73 28.52 -15.77
N LEU A 140 9.42 27.57 -15.11
CA LEU A 140 10.13 27.82 -13.86
C LEU A 140 11.58 28.29 -14.05
N GLU A 141 12.04 28.42 -15.30
CA GLU A 141 13.42 28.75 -15.66
C GLU A 141 14.44 27.90 -14.87
N MET A 142 14.24 26.59 -14.90
CA MET A 142 15.14 25.64 -14.23
C MET A 142 15.57 24.51 -15.18
N PRO A 143 16.72 23.87 -14.93
CA PRO A 143 17.17 22.75 -15.75
C PRO A 143 16.13 21.61 -15.76
N PRO A 144 15.78 21.04 -16.93
CA PRO A 144 14.80 19.94 -17.01
C PRO A 144 15.15 18.73 -16.15
N ALA A 145 16.45 18.46 -15.96
CA ALA A 145 16.93 17.38 -15.10
C ALA A 145 16.36 17.46 -13.66
N ARG A 146 16.21 18.66 -13.10
CA ARG A 146 15.65 18.85 -11.75
C ARG A 146 14.15 18.54 -11.70
N VAL A 147 13.44 18.79 -12.79
CA VAL A 147 12.02 18.44 -12.91
C VAL A 147 11.88 16.91 -13.05
N TYR A 148 12.79 16.26 -13.79
CA TYR A 148 12.80 14.81 -13.92
C TYR A 148 13.11 14.11 -12.59
N GLU A 149 14.02 14.66 -11.79
CA GLU A 149 14.30 14.18 -10.43
C GLU A 149 13.01 14.16 -9.60
N VAL A 150 12.29 15.29 -9.53
CA VAL A 150 11.02 15.41 -8.79
C VAL A 150 9.96 14.44 -9.32
N ALA A 151 9.77 14.37 -10.65
CA ALA A 151 8.77 13.49 -11.26
C ALA A 151 9.09 12.00 -11.10
N SER A 152 10.36 11.63 -10.95
CA SER A 152 10.78 10.25 -10.67
C SER A 152 10.74 9.89 -9.19
N PHE A 153 10.83 10.89 -8.31
CA PHE A 153 10.91 10.72 -6.86
C PHE A 153 9.54 10.54 -6.22
N TYR A 154 8.55 11.36 -6.59
CA TYR A 154 7.21 11.26 -6.05
C TYR A 154 6.36 10.26 -6.84
N THR A 155 5.76 9.31 -6.13
CA THR A 155 4.98 8.20 -6.71
C THR A 155 3.65 8.63 -7.34
N MET A 156 3.14 9.83 -7.04
CA MET A 156 1.92 10.36 -7.63
C MET A 156 2.08 10.72 -9.11
N TYR A 157 3.32 11.02 -9.55
CA TYR A 157 3.56 11.42 -10.94
C TYR A 157 3.66 10.20 -11.85
N ASN A 158 2.60 9.97 -12.60
CA ASN A 158 2.52 8.87 -13.55
C ASN A 158 3.35 9.20 -14.78
N ARG A 159 4.48 8.51 -15.00
CA ARG A 159 5.38 8.75 -16.15
C ARG A 159 5.01 7.93 -17.39
N THR A 160 4.13 6.96 -17.21
CA THR A 160 3.53 6.13 -18.25
C THR A 160 2.05 6.46 -18.38
N PRO A 161 1.46 6.27 -19.56
CA PRO A 161 0.02 6.47 -19.74
C PRO A 161 -0.74 5.51 -18.82
N VAL A 162 -1.67 6.07 -18.05
CA VAL A 162 -2.61 5.32 -17.19
C VAL A 162 -4.01 5.42 -17.76
N GLY A 163 -4.88 4.48 -17.39
CA GLY A 163 -6.29 4.51 -17.73
C GLY A 163 -7.02 5.66 -17.03
N LYS A 164 -8.27 5.89 -17.44
CA LYS A 164 -9.13 6.96 -16.91
C LYS A 164 -9.32 6.90 -15.37
N PHE A 165 -9.37 5.69 -14.82
CA PHE A 165 -9.51 5.42 -13.40
C PHE A 165 -8.25 4.71 -12.90
N HIS A 166 -7.46 5.44 -12.12
CA HIS A 166 -6.27 4.91 -11.48
C HIS A 166 -6.64 4.35 -10.09
N VAL A 167 -6.73 3.02 -10.00
CA VAL A 167 -7.11 2.27 -8.80
C VAL A 167 -5.87 1.97 -7.98
N GLN A 168 -5.80 2.57 -6.80
CA GLN A 168 -4.69 2.48 -5.85
C GLN A 168 -5.17 1.74 -4.60
N ALA A 169 -4.71 0.50 -4.40
CA ALA A 169 -5.08 -0.28 -3.23
C ALA A 169 -3.99 -0.23 -2.16
N CYS A 170 -4.35 0.17 -0.93
CA CYS A 170 -3.42 0.20 0.20
C CYS A 170 -3.16 -1.22 0.72
N THR A 171 -1.90 -1.66 0.71
CA THR A 171 -1.50 -3.00 1.19
C THR A 171 -0.65 -2.96 2.46
N THR A 172 -0.57 -1.81 3.13
CA THR A 172 0.16 -1.67 4.41
C THR A 172 -0.51 -2.39 5.58
N THR A 173 0.25 -2.62 6.65
CA THR A 173 -0.15 -3.43 7.81
C THR A 173 -1.53 -3.11 8.37
N PRO A 174 -1.95 -1.85 8.59
CA PRO A 174 -3.29 -1.56 9.09
C PRO A 174 -4.40 -2.02 8.14
N CYS A 175 -4.20 -1.88 6.83
CA CYS A 175 -5.17 -2.36 5.83
C CYS A 175 -5.09 -3.87 5.63
N GLN A 176 -3.92 -4.47 5.82
CA GLN A 176 -3.76 -5.92 5.75
C GLN A 176 -4.43 -6.64 6.91
N LEU A 177 -4.40 -6.06 8.12
CA LEU A 177 -5.02 -6.63 9.32
C LEU A 177 -6.46 -6.16 9.55
N GLY A 178 -6.82 -4.96 9.09
CA GLY A 178 -8.10 -4.32 9.35
C GLY A 178 -9.24 -4.87 8.47
N GLY A 179 -10.45 -4.89 9.04
CA GLY A 179 -11.67 -5.31 8.35
C GLY A 179 -11.58 -6.72 7.77
N CYS A 180 -11.74 -6.86 6.45
CA CYS A 180 -11.62 -8.13 5.74
C CYS A 180 -10.20 -8.45 5.22
N GLY A 181 -9.24 -7.54 5.44
CA GLY A 181 -7.87 -7.63 4.96
C GLY A 181 -7.71 -7.16 3.49
N SER A 182 -6.71 -6.33 3.24
CA SER A 182 -6.41 -5.76 1.92
C SER A 182 -6.09 -6.81 0.86
N ASP A 183 -5.50 -7.95 1.24
CA ASP A 183 -5.17 -9.04 0.31
C ASP A 183 -6.42 -9.61 -0.39
N VAL A 184 -7.54 -9.67 0.33
CA VAL A 184 -8.82 -10.16 -0.21
C VAL A 184 -9.40 -9.15 -1.20
N ILE A 185 -9.24 -7.86 -0.92
CA ILE A 185 -9.67 -6.76 -1.81
C ILE A 185 -8.83 -6.73 -3.08
N VAL A 186 -7.50 -6.82 -2.97
CA VAL A 186 -6.58 -6.91 -4.12
C VAL A 186 -6.92 -8.11 -5.00
N LYS A 187 -7.24 -9.26 -4.40
CA LYS A 187 -7.70 -10.44 -5.14
C LYS A 187 -9.01 -10.18 -5.88
N ALA A 188 -9.98 -9.55 -5.22
CA ALA A 188 -11.26 -9.18 -5.84
C ALA A 188 -11.09 -8.23 -7.03
N ILE A 189 -10.18 -7.25 -6.93
CA ILE A 189 -9.85 -6.33 -8.03
C ILE A 189 -9.22 -7.09 -9.20
N LYS A 190 -8.24 -7.97 -8.92
CA LYS A 190 -7.56 -8.78 -9.95
C LYS A 190 -8.55 -9.71 -10.67
N GLU A 191 -9.49 -10.32 -9.95
CA GLU A 191 -10.55 -11.17 -10.52
C GLU A 191 -11.52 -10.38 -11.42
N GLU A 192 -11.93 -9.19 -10.99
CA GLU A 192 -12.94 -8.37 -11.69
C GLU A 192 -12.38 -7.67 -12.94
N LEU A 193 -11.13 -7.22 -12.86
CA LEU A 193 -10.48 -6.49 -13.95
C LEU A 193 -9.65 -7.40 -14.86
N GLY A 194 -9.24 -8.58 -14.39
CA GLY A 194 -8.41 -9.52 -15.16
C GLY A 194 -6.99 -9.01 -15.47
N ILE A 195 -6.48 -8.08 -14.65
CA ILE A 195 -5.15 -7.45 -14.81
C ILE A 195 -4.25 -7.73 -13.61
N LYS A 196 -2.93 -7.60 -13.82
CA LYS A 196 -1.96 -7.62 -12.73
C LYS A 196 -1.66 -6.21 -12.22
N GLN A 197 -0.92 -6.15 -11.11
CA GLN A 197 -0.37 -4.89 -10.60
C GLN A 197 0.48 -4.20 -11.68
N GLY A 198 0.25 -2.90 -11.88
CA GLY A 198 0.93 -2.05 -12.85
C GLY A 198 0.39 -2.14 -14.27
N GLU A 199 -0.56 -3.04 -14.54
CA GLU A 199 -1.17 -3.19 -15.88
C GLU A 199 -2.41 -2.30 -16.02
N THR A 200 -2.74 -2.00 -17.27
CA THR A 200 -3.96 -1.27 -17.65
C THR A 200 -4.86 -2.20 -18.43
N THR A 201 -6.16 -2.15 -18.15
CA THR A 201 -7.19 -2.88 -18.91
C THR A 201 -7.11 -2.57 -20.41
N LYS A 202 -7.46 -3.55 -21.25
CA LYS A 202 -7.48 -3.39 -22.72
C LYS A 202 -8.40 -2.26 -23.18
N ASP A 203 -9.42 -1.96 -22.39
CA ASP A 203 -10.39 -0.89 -22.65
C ASP A 203 -9.82 0.51 -22.33
N GLY A 204 -8.62 0.60 -21.75
CA GLY A 204 -7.99 1.86 -21.35
C GLY A 204 -8.69 2.57 -20.18
N LEU A 205 -9.61 1.90 -19.49
CA LEU A 205 -10.42 2.50 -18.43
C LEU A 205 -9.77 2.41 -17.06
N PHE A 206 -9.27 1.25 -16.67
CA PHE A 206 -8.70 1.01 -15.35
C PHE A 206 -7.21 0.68 -15.42
N THR A 207 -6.45 1.28 -14.52
CA THR A 207 -5.08 0.88 -14.16
C THR A 207 -5.06 0.52 -12.69
N PHE A 208 -4.45 -0.61 -12.33
CA PHE A 208 -4.38 -1.07 -10.95
C PHE A 208 -2.95 -1.05 -10.44
N ILE A 209 -2.73 -0.41 -9.28
CA ILE A 209 -1.45 -0.41 -8.58
C ILE A 209 -1.68 -0.63 -7.08
N GLU A 210 -0.76 -1.36 -6.45
CA GLU A 210 -0.70 -1.49 -4.99
C GLU A 210 0.16 -0.34 -4.47
N VAL A 211 -0.38 0.38 -3.49
CA VAL A 211 0.24 1.57 -2.90
C VAL A 211 0.45 1.38 -1.40
N GLU A 212 1.27 2.26 -0.86
CA GLU A 212 1.53 2.35 0.56
C GLU A 212 0.37 3.04 1.31
N CYS A 213 0.60 3.43 2.56
CA CYS A 213 -0.41 4.00 3.43
C CYS A 213 -1.00 5.29 2.85
N LEU A 214 -2.33 5.29 2.65
CA LEU A 214 -3.11 6.44 2.18
C LEU A 214 -3.73 7.29 3.31
N GLY A 215 -3.43 6.96 4.57
CA GLY A 215 -3.85 7.75 5.74
C GLY A 215 -5.26 7.50 6.26
N ALA A 216 -6.05 6.60 5.66
CA ALA A 216 -7.40 6.25 6.10
C ALA A 216 -7.41 4.93 6.92
N CYS A 217 -6.50 4.80 7.90
CA CYS A 217 -6.25 3.53 8.60
C CYS A 217 -7.42 3.07 9.48
N VAL A 218 -8.14 3.99 10.13
CA VAL A 218 -9.33 3.65 10.93
C VAL A 218 -10.47 3.14 10.06
N ASN A 219 -10.38 3.41 8.76
CA ASN A 219 -11.36 3.10 7.75
C ASN A 219 -10.94 1.91 6.87
N ALA A 220 -10.02 1.08 7.36
CA ALA A 220 -9.47 -0.06 6.64
C ALA A 220 -10.51 -1.18 6.41
N PRO A 221 -10.46 -1.87 5.25
CA PRO A 221 -9.58 -1.67 4.10
C PRO A 221 -10.13 -0.61 3.13
N MET A 222 -9.24 0.07 2.41
CA MET A 222 -9.59 1.19 1.53
C MET A 222 -8.82 1.17 0.21
N ILE A 223 -9.40 1.82 -0.79
CA ILE A 223 -8.76 2.10 -2.08
C ILE A 223 -8.97 3.57 -2.45
N GLN A 224 -8.03 4.13 -3.18
CA GLN A 224 -8.18 5.44 -3.82
C GLN A 224 -8.41 5.23 -5.32
N ILE A 225 -9.37 5.95 -5.89
CA ILE A 225 -9.59 6.00 -7.33
C ILE A 225 -9.49 7.46 -7.75
N ASN A 226 -8.44 7.78 -8.50
CA ASN A 226 -8.09 9.17 -8.83
C ASN A 226 -7.96 10.04 -7.55
N ASP A 227 -8.85 11.00 -7.33
CA ASP A 227 -8.86 11.88 -6.16
C ASP A 227 -9.74 11.35 -5.01
N ASP A 228 -10.60 10.35 -5.25
CA ASP A 228 -11.63 9.92 -4.31
C ASP A 228 -11.19 8.72 -3.47
N TYR A 229 -11.50 8.76 -2.17
CA TYR A 229 -11.30 7.65 -1.24
C TYR A 229 -12.56 6.80 -1.12
N TYR A 230 -12.38 5.48 -1.18
CA TYR A 230 -13.42 4.49 -0.94
C TYR A 230 -12.97 3.59 0.20
N GLU A 231 -13.74 3.60 1.27
CA GLU A 231 -13.33 3.10 2.59
C GLU A 231 -14.28 2.00 3.10
N ASP A 232 -13.85 1.25 4.12
CA ASP A 232 -14.57 0.08 4.65
C ASP A 232 -15.02 -0.91 3.58
N LEU A 233 -14.09 -1.26 2.71
CA LEU A 233 -14.42 -2.09 1.58
C LEU A 233 -14.55 -3.56 1.98
N THR A 234 -15.46 -4.21 1.27
CA THR A 234 -15.62 -5.65 1.20
C THR A 234 -15.39 -6.09 -0.24
N PRO A 235 -15.10 -7.37 -0.50
CA PRO A 235 -14.92 -7.86 -1.87
C PRO A 235 -16.14 -7.58 -2.76
N GLU A 236 -17.34 -7.70 -2.19
CA GLU A 236 -18.60 -7.45 -2.90
C GLU A 236 -18.81 -5.97 -3.23
N THR A 237 -18.58 -5.08 -2.26
CA THR A 237 -18.70 -3.62 -2.47
C THR A 237 -17.65 -3.14 -3.46
N THR A 238 -16.44 -3.71 -3.42
CA THR A 238 -15.37 -3.40 -4.39
C THR A 238 -15.76 -3.79 -5.81
N LYS A 239 -16.29 -5.00 -6.02
CA LYS A 239 -16.76 -5.44 -7.36
C LYS A 239 -17.92 -4.58 -7.87
N LYS A 240 -18.85 -4.21 -6.99
CA LYS A 240 -19.95 -3.29 -7.31
C LYS A 240 -19.43 -1.91 -7.71
N LEU A 241 -18.48 -1.36 -6.96
CA LEU A 241 -17.84 -0.07 -7.24
C LEU A 241 -17.15 -0.08 -8.61
N LEU A 242 -16.33 -1.08 -8.90
CA LEU A 242 -15.63 -1.21 -10.19
C LEU A 242 -16.61 -1.35 -11.37
N SER A 243 -17.68 -2.11 -11.19
CA SER A 243 -18.73 -2.27 -12.21
C SER A 243 -19.47 -0.96 -12.47
N ALA A 244 -19.87 -0.24 -11.40
CA ALA A 244 -20.52 1.06 -11.51
C ALA A 244 -19.63 2.10 -12.20
N LEU A 245 -18.32 2.11 -11.92
CA LEU A 245 -17.36 2.98 -12.61
C LEU A 245 -17.19 2.61 -14.08
N ARG A 246 -17.21 1.32 -14.41
CA ARG A 246 -17.16 0.86 -15.81
C ARG A 246 -18.40 1.30 -16.57
N GLU A 247 -19.56 1.23 -15.96
CA GLU A 247 -20.83 1.70 -16.55
C GLU A 247 -20.84 3.23 -16.70
N SER A 248 -20.40 3.97 -15.69
CA SER A 248 -20.31 5.43 -15.74
C SER A 248 -19.38 5.94 -16.83
N ALA A 249 -18.31 5.19 -17.13
CA ALA A 249 -17.44 5.48 -18.26
C ALA A 249 -18.14 5.35 -19.62
N LYS A 250 -19.08 4.40 -19.75
CA LYS A 250 -19.75 4.06 -21.02
C LYS A 250 -20.95 4.95 -21.30
N THR A 251 -21.76 5.26 -20.30
CA THR A 251 -23.03 5.98 -20.47
C THR A 251 -22.94 7.48 -20.14
N GLY A 252 -21.78 7.96 -19.69
CA GLY A 252 -21.53 9.37 -19.40
C GLY A 252 -22.20 9.85 -18.09
N ALA A 253 -22.40 11.17 -17.97
CA ALA A 253 -22.81 11.84 -16.73
C ALA A 253 -24.08 11.27 -16.06
N ALA A 254 -24.98 10.61 -16.82
CA ALA A 254 -26.20 10.01 -16.29
C ALA A 254 -25.95 8.84 -15.32
N ALA A 255 -24.84 8.11 -15.46
CA ALA A 255 -24.47 7.01 -14.57
C ALA A 255 -23.46 7.39 -13.49
N ALA A 256 -23.00 8.66 -13.45
CA ALA A 256 -22.21 9.15 -12.32
C ALA A 256 -23.01 9.07 -11.00
N ALA A 257 -24.34 9.17 -11.07
CA ALA A 257 -25.23 8.97 -9.91
C ALA A 257 -25.28 7.53 -9.39
N ALA A 258 -24.90 6.54 -10.21
CA ALA A 258 -24.83 5.13 -9.82
C ALA A 258 -23.48 4.76 -9.18
N VAL A 259 -22.47 5.62 -9.29
CA VAL A 259 -21.17 5.43 -8.63
C VAL A 259 -21.37 5.63 -7.12
N PRO A 260 -20.91 4.70 -6.27
CA PRO A 260 -20.92 4.90 -4.83
C PRO A 260 -20.25 6.21 -4.43
N LYS A 261 -20.75 6.85 -3.38
CA LYS A 261 -20.17 8.11 -2.90
C LYS A 261 -18.77 7.85 -2.32
N PRO A 262 -17.82 8.77 -2.49
CA PRO A 262 -16.55 8.74 -1.77
C PRO A 262 -16.78 8.74 -0.25
N GLY A 263 -15.95 7.98 0.47
CA GLY A 263 -16.03 7.77 1.91
C GLY A 263 -16.31 6.31 2.30
N PRO A 264 -16.69 6.08 3.56
CA PRO A 264 -17.04 4.76 4.06
C PRO A 264 -18.21 4.15 3.30
N GLN A 265 -18.07 2.90 2.86
CA GLN A 265 -19.15 2.14 2.21
C GLN A 265 -20.04 1.40 3.21
N THR A 266 -19.82 1.61 4.50
CA THR A 266 -20.63 1.09 5.61
C THR A 266 -21.62 2.15 6.10
N GLY A 267 -22.37 1.85 7.17
CA GLY A 267 -23.34 2.78 7.75
C GLY A 267 -22.74 3.97 8.51
N ARG A 268 -21.42 4.10 8.59
CA ARG A 268 -20.75 5.23 9.23
C ARG A 268 -20.52 6.36 8.21
N GLN A 269 -20.47 7.60 8.68
CA GLN A 269 -20.28 8.80 7.86
C GLN A 269 -18.80 9.05 7.54
N THR A 270 -17.92 8.93 8.54
CA THR A 270 -16.50 9.30 8.41
C THR A 270 -15.62 8.30 9.15
N CYS A 271 -15.07 8.69 10.29
CA CYS A 271 -14.14 7.91 11.13
C CYS A 271 -14.68 7.60 12.52
N GLU A 272 -15.97 7.85 12.77
CA GLU A 272 -16.58 7.49 14.03
C GLU A 272 -16.64 5.97 14.22
N ASN A 273 -16.85 5.56 15.48
CA ASN A 273 -16.99 4.15 15.81
C ASN A 273 -18.20 3.54 15.06
N SER A 274 -18.02 2.34 14.51
CA SER A 274 -19.05 1.60 13.78
C SER A 274 -20.32 1.35 14.60
N ALA A 275 -20.23 1.36 15.93
CA ALA A 275 -21.38 1.22 16.83
C ALA A 275 -22.10 2.56 17.15
N GLY A 276 -21.68 3.66 16.51
CA GLY A 276 -22.16 5.00 16.78
C GLY A 276 -21.14 5.86 17.54
N GLN A 277 -21.41 7.17 17.57
CA GLN A 277 -20.50 8.16 18.13
C GLN A 277 -20.38 8.03 19.67
N THR A 278 -19.21 7.59 20.16
CA THR A 278 -18.93 7.40 21.58
C THR A 278 -18.41 8.65 22.30
N ASN A 279 -17.90 9.61 21.54
CA ASN A 279 -17.26 10.84 22.02
C ASN A 279 -17.69 12.03 21.14
N LEU A 280 -17.51 13.26 21.63
CA LEU A 280 -18.00 14.48 20.96
C LEU A 280 -19.54 14.49 20.77
N THR A 281 -20.27 13.96 21.76
CA THR A 281 -21.75 13.88 21.74
C THR A 281 -22.42 15.17 22.18
N SER A 282 -21.71 16.02 22.93
CA SER A 282 -22.19 17.35 23.34
C SER A 282 -21.94 18.37 22.25
N GLU A 283 -22.70 19.47 22.27
CA GLU A 283 -22.45 20.63 21.42
C GLU A 283 -21.02 21.17 21.64
N PRO A 284 -20.28 21.51 20.57
CA PRO A 284 -18.94 22.07 20.70
C PRO A 284 -18.99 23.41 21.43
N TRP A 285 -18.02 23.63 22.31
CA TRP A 285 -17.95 24.88 23.07
C TRP A 285 -17.41 25.98 22.16
N GLY A 286 -18.11 27.12 22.13
CA GLY A 286 -17.62 28.31 21.48
C GLY A 286 -16.58 29.05 22.33
N PRO A 287 -15.91 30.07 21.76
CA PRO A 287 -14.89 30.87 22.46
C PRO A 287 -15.43 31.58 23.71
N GLU A 288 -16.74 31.76 23.82
CA GLU A 288 -17.44 32.33 24.97
C GLU A 288 -17.56 31.40 26.18
N THR A 289 -17.38 30.09 25.99
CA THR A 289 -17.58 29.09 27.07
C THR A 289 -16.28 28.35 27.32
N THR A 290 -15.48 28.86 28.28
CA THR A 290 -14.27 28.15 28.72
C THR A 290 -14.64 26.92 29.53
N ARG A 291 -13.88 25.84 29.33
CA ARG A 291 -13.91 24.62 30.14
C ARG A 291 -14.01 24.95 31.63
N SER A 292 -15.04 24.49 32.32
CA SER A 292 -15.17 24.65 33.77
C SER A 292 -14.30 23.68 34.57
N ASP A 293 -13.66 22.72 33.90
CA ASP A 293 -12.81 21.65 34.43
C ASP A 293 -11.29 21.92 34.34
N LEU A 294 -10.89 23.11 33.90
CA LEU A 294 -9.50 23.61 33.90
C LEU A 294 -9.32 24.70 34.96
#